data_AF-A0A1G0C6N6-F1
#
_entry.id   AF-A0A1G0C6N6-F1
#
_cell.length_a   1.000
_cell.length_b   1.000
_cell.length_c   1.000
_cell.angle_alpha   90.00
_cell.angle_beta   90.00
_cell.angle_gamma   90.00
#
_symmetry.space_group_name_H-M   'P 1'
#
loop_
_entity.id
_entity.type
_entity.pdbx_description
1 polymer ?
#
loop_
_entity_poly.entity_id
_entity_poly.type
_entity_poly.pdbx_seq_one_letter_code
_entity_poly.pdbx_strand_id
1 'polypeptide(L)'
;MKRKFTWNIRVTVGFFIGLLTPALSVPLVIWILAVTQDFYFSQLWHKFTIDSMVQCKFLSLACIPNLGWFYLFLNKERYDLARGVIIGCAAFIPYIVYVVFIR
;
A
#
# COMPACT_ATOMS: atom_id res chain seq x y z
N MET A 1 -27.25 -4.77 16.10
CA MET A 1 -26.27 -4.32 17.10
C MET A 1 -25.15 -3.53 16.42
N LYS A 2 -25.00 -2.22 16.68
CA LYS A 2 -23.83 -1.46 16.19
C LYS A 2 -22.60 -1.86 17.03
N ARG A 3 -21.70 -2.69 16.50
CA ARG A 3 -20.40 -2.95 17.15
C ARG A 3 -19.61 -1.64 17.17
N LYS A 4 -19.40 -1.06 18.35
CA LYS A 4 -18.51 0.11 18.53
C LYS A 4 -17.09 -0.30 18.11
N PHE A 5 -16.46 0.51 17.28
CA PHE A 5 -15.05 0.34 16.93
C PHE A 5 -14.21 0.72 18.16
N THR A 6 -13.45 -0.24 18.69
CA THR A 6 -12.51 -0.02 19.79
C THR A 6 -11.10 -0.18 19.25
N TRP A 7 -10.26 0.82 19.51
CA TRP A 7 -8.85 0.73 19.13
C TRP A 7 -8.15 -0.29 20.04
N ASN A 8 -7.46 -1.25 19.44
CA ASN A 8 -6.77 -2.34 20.14
C ASN A 8 -5.39 -2.54 19.52
N ILE A 9 -4.45 -3.14 20.25
CA ILE A 9 -3.09 -3.45 19.77
C ILE A 9 -3.12 -4.24 18.45
N ARG A 10 -4.12 -5.11 18.27
CA ARG A 10 -4.35 -5.83 17.01
C ARG A 10 -4.60 -4.88 15.84
N VAL A 11 -5.44 -3.87 16.02
CA VAL A 11 -5.69 -2.86 14.97
C VAL A 11 -4.40 -2.13 14.62
N THR A 12 -3.60 -1.74 15.62
CA THR A 12 -2.29 -1.10 15.41
C THR A 12 -1.33 -2.01 14.63
N VAL A 13 -1.26 -3.31 14.96
CA VAL A 13 -0.43 -4.27 14.21
C VAL A 13 -0.91 -4.38 12.75
N GLY A 14 -2.22 -4.49 12.52
CA GLY A 14 -2.78 -4.50 11.17
C GLY A 14 -2.46 -3.21 10.41
N PHE A 15 -2.49 -2.06 11.07
CA PHE A 15 -2.12 -0.76 10.50
C PHE A 15 -0.68 -0.75 10.00
N PHE A 16 0.27 -1.19 10.82
CA PHE A 16 1.68 -1.27 10.40
C PHE A 16 1.89 -2.27 9.26
N ILE A 17 1.17 -3.40 9.25
CA ILE A 17 1.21 -4.33 8.11
C ILE A 17 0.72 -3.65 6.84
N GLY A 18 -0.40 -2.93 6.91
CA GLY A 18 -0.98 -2.19 5.78
C GLY A 18 -0.10 -1.03 5.30
N LEU A 19 0.71 -0.44 6.19
CA LEU A 19 1.64 0.64 5.88
C LEU A 19 2.97 0.12 5.29
N LEU A 20 3.54 -0.93 5.89
CA LEU A 20 4.84 -1.47 5.47
C LEU A 20 4.74 -2.28 4.18
N THR A 21 3.62 -2.97 3.96
CA THR A 21 3.46 -3.82 2.78
C THR A 21 3.61 -3.04 1.47
N PRO A 22 2.96 -1.88 1.25
CA PRO A 22 3.17 -1.10 0.03
C PRO A 22 4.60 -0.58 -0.09
N ALA A 23 5.20 -0.11 1.02
CA ALA A 23 6.58 0.37 1.01
C ALA A 23 7.59 -0.71 0.53
N LEU A 24 7.41 -1.95 0.98
CA LEU A 24 8.21 -3.09 0.53
C LEU A 24 7.82 -3.57 -0.89
N SER A 25 6.57 -3.35 -1.29
CA SER A 25 6.07 -3.78 -2.59
C SER A 25 6.43 -2.83 -3.73
N VAL A 26 6.74 -1.56 -3.47
CA VAL A 26 7.20 -0.59 -4.49
C VAL A 26 8.40 -1.10 -5.31
N PRO A 27 9.53 -1.52 -4.70
CA PRO A 27 10.67 -2.04 -5.48
C PRO A 27 10.30 -3.32 -6.24
N LEU A 28 9.42 -4.16 -5.68
CA LEU A 28 8.93 -5.36 -6.36
C LEU A 28 8.08 -5.00 -7.59
N VAL A 29 7.18 -4.02 -7.47
CA VAL A 29 6.38 -3.52 -8.61
C VAL A 29 7.28 -2.94 -9.70
N ILE A 30 8.28 -2.14 -9.31
CA ILE A 30 9.25 -1.56 -10.25
C ILE A 30 10.03 -2.66 -10.96
N TRP A 31 10.44 -3.70 -10.24
CA TRP A 31 11.13 -4.84 -10.83
C TRP A 31 10.24 -5.63 -11.80
N ILE A 32 8.98 -5.92 -11.44
CA ILE A 32 8.03 -6.57 -12.35
C ILE A 32 7.82 -5.73 -13.62
N LEU A 33 7.66 -4.41 -13.48
CA LEU A 33 7.49 -3.52 -14.63
C LEU A 33 8.76 -3.44 -15.49
N ALA A 34 9.95 -3.44 -14.87
CA ALA A 34 11.22 -3.47 -15.58
C ALA A 34 11.33 -4.70 -16.47
N VAL A 35 10.99 -5.87 -15.93
CA VAL A 35 11.04 -7.14 -16.67
C VAL A 35 9.96 -7.22 -17.75
N THR A 36 8.74 -6.74 -17.49
CA THR A 36 7.63 -6.84 -18.46
C THR A 36 7.70 -5.83 -19.59
N GLN A 37 8.44 -4.73 -19.42
CA GLN A 37 8.56 -3.65 -20.41
C GLN A 37 9.98 -3.53 -21.00
N ASP A 38 10.89 -4.48 -20.69
CA ASP A 38 12.30 -4.45 -21.12
C ASP A 38 13.02 -3.14 -20.77
N PHE A 39 12.73 -2.57 -19.60
CA PHE A 39 13.41 -1.37 -19.08
C PHE A 39 14.44 -1.73 -18.01
N TYR A 40 15.47 -0.89 -17.86
CA TYR A 40 16.39 -1.01 -16.73
C TYR A 40 15.72 -0.55 -15.44
N PHE A 41 15.91 -1.32 -14.36
CA PHE A 41 15.39 -0.99 -13.03
C PHE A 41 15.76 0.43 -12.59
N SER A 42 17.01 0.85 -12.84
CA SER A 42 17.50 2.19 -12.49
C SER A 42 16.73 3.31 -13.20
N GLN A 43 16.30 3.09 -14.46
CA GLN A 43 15.53 4.07 -15.22
C GLN A 43 14.12 4.23 -14.63
N LEU A 44 13.44 3.13 -14.30
CA LEU A 44 12.11 3.17 -13.70
C LEU A 44 12.16 3.70 -12.26
N TRP A 45 13.19 3.35 -11.50
CA TRP A 45 13.42 3.89 -10.16
C TRP A 45 13.62 5.42 -10.20
N HIS A 46 14.45 5.90 -11.14
CA HIS A 46 14.65 7.33 -11.34
C HIS A 46 13.35 8.04 -11.76
N LYS A 47 12.59 7.48 -12.71
CA LYS A 47 11.28 8.00 -13.11
C LYS A 47 10.30 8.04 -11.94
N PHE A 48 10.27 7.02 -11.10
CA PHE A 48 9.44 6.96 -9.90
C PHE A 48 9.75 8.10 -8.90
N THR A 49 11.01 8.52 -8.78
CA THR A 49 11.38 9.60 -7.84
C THR A 49 11.10 11.01 -8.36
N ILE A 50 11.09 11.19 -9.68
CA ILE A 50 10.99 12.50 -10.33
C ILE A 50 9.58 12.82 -10.81
N ASP A 51 8.91 11.85 -11.43
CA ASP A 51 7.60 12.06 -12.05
C ASP A 51 6.49 11.67 -11.07
N SER A 52 5.76 12.67 -10.56
CA SER A 52 4.63 12.50 -9.64
C SER A 52 3.55 11.58 -10.20
N MET A 53 3.29 11.60 -11.51
CA MET A 53 2.25 10.78 -12.14
C MET A 53 2.68 9.32 -12.22
N VAL A 54 3.96 9.04 -12.50
CA VAL A 54 4.52 7.69 -12.42
C VAL A 54 4.55 7.20 -10.98
N GLN A 55 4.95 8.06 -10.05
CA GLN A 55 5.01 7.76 -8.62
C GLN A 55 3.66 7.29 -8.08
N CYS A 56 2.57 8.02 -8.39
CA CYS A 56 1.23 7.66 -7.96
C CYS A 56 0.76 6.33 -8.54
N LYS A 57 1.00 6.09 -9.84
CA LYS A 57 0.64 4.81 -10.49
C LYS A 57 1.33 3.63 -9.79
N PHE A 58 2.63 3.75 -9.55
CA PHE A 58 3.42 2.67 -8.95
C PHE A 58 3.05 2.44 -7.49
N LEU A 59 2.76 3.51 -6.74
CA LEU A 59 2.29 3.41 -5.37
C LEU A 59 0.91 2.76 -5.29
N SER A 60 -0.01 3.09 -6.20
CA SER A 60 -1.31 2.42 -6.28
C SER A 60 -1.19 0.92 -6.58
N LEU A 61 -0.30 0.54 -7.50
CA LEU A 61 0.03 -0.88 -7.78
C LEU A 61 0.63 -1.56 -6.55
N ALA A 62 1.50 -0.87 -5.81
CA ALA A 62 2.13 -1.38 -4.59
C ALA A 62 1.13 -1.57 -3.43
N CYS A 63 -0.07 -0.96 -3.48
CA CYS A 63 -1.13 -1.22 -2.52
C CYS A 63 -1.88 -2.54 -2.76
N ILE A 64 -1.76 -3.17 -3.94
CA ILE A 64 -2.49 -4.41 -4.26
C ILE A 64 -2.19 -5.54 -3.26
N PRO A 65 -0.94 -5.81 -2.83
CA PRO A 65 -0.65 -6.85 -1.87
C PRO A 65 -1.36 -6.69 -0.50
N ASN A 66 -1.82 -5.49 -0.14
CA ASN A 66 -2.67 -5.30 1.05
C ASN A 66 -3.99 -6.07 0.96
N LEU A 67 -4.53 -6.29 -0.24
CA LEU A 67 -5.73 -7.12 -0.46
C LEU A 67 -5.47 -8.57 -0.05
N GLY A 68 -4.25 -9.09 -0.28
CA GLY A 68 -3.84 -10.42 0.14
C GLY A 68 -3.88 -10.57 1.66
N TRP A 69 -3.28 -9.64 2.40
CA TRP A 69 -3.34 -9.62 3.86
C TRP A 69 -4.77 -9.44 4.38
N PHE A 70 -5.53 -8.55 3.76
CA PHE A 70 -6.92 -8.32 4.12
C PHE A 70 -7.75 -9.61 4.00
N TYR A 71 -7.64 -10.31 2.87
CA TYR A 71 -8.35 -11.57 2.64
C TYR A 71 -7.92 -12.65 3.64
N LEU A 72 -6.62 -12.81 3.89
CA LEU A 72 -6.10 -13.78 4.85
C LEU A 72 -6.59 -13.52 6.28
N PHE A 73 -6.63 -12.26 6.72
CA PHE A 73 -7.12 -11.91 8.04
C PHE A 73 -8.64 -12.02 8.17
N LEU A 74 -9.38 -11.76 7.09
CA LEU A 74 -10.82 -11.96 7.05
C LEU A 74 -11.17 -13.45 7.17
N ASN A 75 -10.47 -14.32 6.44
CA ASN A 75 -10.71 -15.76 6.48
C ASN A 75 -10.35 -16.40 7.83
N LYS A 76 -9.45 -15.77 8.60
CA LYS A 76 -9.10 -16.20 9.97
C LYS A 76 -9.97 -15.55 11.06
N GLU A 77 -11.07 -14.90 10.68
CA GLU A 77 -11.98 -14.15 11.57
C GLU A 77 -11.27 -13.06 12.41
N ARG A 78 -10.08 -12.61 11.99
CA ARG A 78 -9.29 -11.57 12.67
C ARG A 78 -9.69 -10.19 12.17
N TYR A 79 -10.94 -9.83 12.38
CA TYR A 79 -11.52 -8.56 11.89
C TYR A 79 -10.78 -7.30 12.39
N ASP A 80 -10.20 -7.34 13.59
CA ASP A 80 -9.40 -6.22 14.12
C ASP A 80 -8.14 -5.97 13.29
N LEU A 81 -7.43 -7.03 12.89
CA LEU A 81 -6.24 -6.93 12.03
C LEU A 81 -6.63 -6.45 10.63
N ALA A 82 -7.69 -7.03 10.06
CA ALA A 82 -8.17 -6.68 8.72
C ALA A 82 -8.56 -5.18 8.64
N ARG A 83 -9.22 -4.65 9.67
CA ARG A 83 -9.51 -3.21 9.80
C ARG A 83 -8.24 -2.38 9.88
N GLY A 84 -7.27 -2.81 10.68
CA GLY A 84 -5.96 -2.18 10.74
C GLY A 84 -5.31 -2.04 9.36
N VAL A 85 -5.29 -3.14 8.58
CA VAL A 85 -4.70 -3.14 7.22
C VAL A 85 -5.39 -2.13 6.30
N ILE A 86 -6.72 -2.05 6.33
CA ILE A 86 -7.47 -1.05 5.55
C ILE A 86 -7.06 0.37 5.96
N ILE A 87 -7.00 0.66 7.27
CA ILE A 87 -6.62 1.99 7.77
C ILE A 87 -5.17 2.32 7.37
N GLY A 88 -4.26 1.35 7.45
CA GLY A 88 -2.87 1.50 7.01
C GLY A 88 -2.77 1.80 5.51
N CYS A 89 -3.55 1.10 4.69
CA CYS A 89 -3.64 1.38 3.26
C CYS A 89 -4.24 2.76 2.98
N ALA A 90 -5.27 3.17 3.73
CA ALA A 90 -5.92 4.47 3.59
C ALA A 90 -4.99 5.64 4.01
N ALA A 91 -3.98 5.39 4.86
CA ALA A 91 -2.98 6.38 5.22
C ALA A 91 -2.12 6.84 4.03
N PHE A 92 -2.08 6.09 2.92
CA PHE A 92 -1.46 6.54 1.68
C PHE A 92 -2.31 7.54 0.89
N ILE A 93 -3.62 7.66 1.17
CA ILE A 93 -4.51 8.58 0.43
C ILE A 93 -4.06 10.03 0.60
N PRO A 94 -3.84 10.57 1.83
CA PRO A 94 -3.34 11.93 2.00
C PRO A 94 -2.01 12.17 1.27
N TYR A 95 -1.11 11.17 1.27
CA TYR A 95 0.16 11.27 0.56
C TYR A 95 -0.03 11.34 -0.96
N ILE A 96 -0.88 10.49 -1.54
CA ILE A 96 -1.21 10.53 -2.97
C ILE A 96 -1.84 11.87 -3.34
N VAL A 97 -2.78 12.38 -2.54
CA VAL A 97 -3.41 13.69 -2.76
C VAL A 97 -2.36 14.81 -2.75
N TYR A 98 -1.42 14.78 -1.79
CA TYR A 98 -0.31 15.74 -1.75
C TYR A 98 0.57 15.68 -3.01
N VAL A 99 0.95 14.48 -3.45
CA VAL A 99 1.80 14.29 -4.64
C VAL A 99 1.10 14.70 -5.93
N VAL A 100 -0.22 14.54 -6.04
CA VAL A 100 -0.97 14.86 -7.27
C VAL A 100 -1.35 16.34 -7.36
N PHE A 101 -1.78 16.96 -6.26
CA PHE A 101 -2.39 18.29 -6.31
C PHE A 101 -1.48 19.43 -5.83
N ILE A 102 -0.43 19.13 -5.05
CA ILE A 102 0.38 20.17 -4.39
C ILE A 102 1.81 20.22 -4.94
N ARG A 103 2.42 19.07 -5.24
CA ARG A 103 3.78 18.96 -5.79
C ARG A 103 3.77 19.02 -7.31
#